data_AF-A0A8T5N082-F1
#
_entry.id   AF-A0A8T5N082-F1
#
_cell.length_a   1.000
_cell.length_b   1.000
_cell.length_c   1.000
_cell.angle_alpha   90.00
_cell.angle_beta   90.00
_cell.angle_gamma   90.00
#
_symmetry.space_group_name_H-M   'P 1'
#
loop_
_entity.id
_entity.type
_entity.pdbx_description
1 polymer ?
#
loop_
_entity_poly.entity_id
_entity_poly.type
_entity_poly.pdbx_seq_one_letter_code
_entity_poly.pdbx_strand_id
1 'polypeptide(L)' 'MVMRTIEIKKIGFKVPKGRQPVVRKKIKELFGNRFKIISKGNQMYVEGEFSNYKKRNKIIYILSGGKIGENI' A
#
# COMPACT_ATOMS: atom_id res chain seq x y z
N MET A 1 20.42 -11.31 19.50
CA MET A 1 19.75 -11.50 18.19
C MET A 1 18.88 -10.27 17.93
N VAL A 2 19.36 -9.31 17.15
CA VAL A 2 18.65 -8.02 16.97
C VAL A 2 17.65 -8.18 15.83
N MET A 3 16.39 -8.50 16.16
CA MET A 3 15.30 -8.33 15.21
C MET A 3 15.08 -6.83 15.01
N ARG A 4 15.71 -6.26 13.98
CA ARG A 4 15.33 -4.91 13.50
C ARG A 4 13.92 -5.01 12.94
N THR A 5 12.92 -4.66 13.74
CA THR A 5 11.57 -4.44 13.25
C THR A 5 11.66 -3.28 12.27
N ILE A 6 11.66 -3.58 10.97
CA ILE A 6 11.64 -2.54 9.94
C ILE A 6 10.28 -1.85 10.09
N GLU A 7 10.25 -0.73 10.80
CA GLU A 7 9.08 0.13 10.88
C GLU A 7 8.87 0.79 9.51
N ILE A 8 8.29 0.04 8.59
CA ILE A 8 7.85 0.58 7.31
C ILE A 8 6.63 1.41 7.64
N LYS A 9 6.78 2.73 7.65
CA LYS A 9 5.67 3.68 7.91
C LYS A 9 5.00 4.15 6.61
N LYS A 10 5.59 3.86 5.45
CA LYS A 10 5.16 4.37 4.14
C LYS A 10 5.47 3.39 3.01
N ILE A 11 4.52 3.20 2.10
CA ILE A 11 4.67 2.38 0.89
C ILE A 11 4.17 3.18 -0.31
N GLY A 12 4.97 3.29 -1.37
CA GLY A 12 4.63 4.07 -2.56
C GLY A 12 4.80 3.29 -3.85
N PHE A 13 3.88 3.47 -4.80
CA PHE A 13 3.97 2.91 -6.15
C PHE A 13 3.51 3.90 -7.20
N LYS A 14 3.96 3.69 -8.44
CA LYS A 14 3.47 4.41 -9.61
C LYS A 14 2.08 3.86 -9.97
N VAL A 15 1.05 4.67 -9.75
CA VAL A 15 -0.35 4.34 -10.05
C VAL A 15 -0.89 5.35 -11.06
N PRO A 16 -1.31 4.91 -12.27
CA PRO A 16 -1.90 5.80 -13.27
C PRO A 16 -3.11 6.55 -12.70
N LYS A 17 -3.25 7.85 -13.01
CA LYS A 17 -4.30 8.73 -12.45
C LYS A 17 -5.71 8.13 -12.50
N GLY A 18 -6.09 7.53 -13.63
CA GLY A 18 -7.40 6.89 -13.78
C GLY A 18 -7.65 5.69 -12.84
N ARG A 19 -6.58 5.03 -12.37
CA ARG A 19 -6.67 3.88 -11.45
C ARG A 19 -6.57 4.27 -9.98
N GLN A 20 -6.08 5.47 -9.68
CA GLN A 20 -5.96 5.97 -8.31
C GLN A 20 -7.27 5.99 -7.50
N PRO A 21 -8.44 6.44 -8.04
CA PRO A 21 -9.69 6.41 -7.29
C PRO A 21 -10.12 4.98 -6.92
N VAL A 22 -9.93 4.02 -7.84
CA VAL A 22 -10.23 2.60 -7.61
C VAL A 22 -9.34 2.03 -6.51
N VAL A 23 -8.04 2.32 -6.57
CA VAL A 23 -7.06 1.89 -5.55
C VAL A 23 -7.41 2.48 -4.18
N ARG A 24 -7.73 3.78 -4.13
CA ARG A 24 -8.12 4.48 -2.90
C ARG A 24 -9.37 3.85 -2.28
N LYS A 25 -10.41 3.60 -3.09
CA LYS A 25 -11.66 2.96 -2.64
C LYS A 25 -11.36 1.58 -2.07
N LYS A 26 -10.62 0.74 -2.80
CA LYS A 26 -10.32 -0.64 -2.40
C LYS A 26 -9.51 -0.73 -1.09
N ILE A 27 -8.54 0.17 -0.90
CA ILE A 27 -7.77 0.23 0.36
C ILE A 27 -8.68 0.68 1.51
N LYS A 28 -9.54 1.68 1.30
CA LYS A 28 -10.48 2.15 2.31
C LYS A 28 -11.54 1.09 2.68
N GLU A 29 -12.02 0.31 1.71
CA GLU A 29 -12.94 -0.81 1.97
C GLU A 29 -12.28 -1.92 2.81
N LEU A 30 -11.02 -2.27 2.50
CA LEU A 30 -10.34 -3.38 3.18
C LEU A 30 -9.79 -3.02 4.55
N PHE A 31 -9.36 -1.77 4.74
CA PHE A 31 -8.62 -1.36 5.93
C PHE A 31 -9.24 -0.15 6.67
N GLY A 32 -10.34 0.39 6.16
CA GLY A 32 -11.01 1.56 6.74
C GLY A 32 -10.11 2.81 6.69
N ASN A 33 -10.20 3.62 7.75
CA ASN A 33 -9.41 4.84 7.92
C ASN A 33 -8.05 4.59 8.61
N ARG A 34 -7.60 3.33 8.72
CA ARG A 34 -6.34 2.98 9.41
C ARG A 34 -5.08 3.40 8.65
N PHE A 35 -5.21 3.68 7.36
CA PHE A 35 -4.10 4.10 6.51
C PHE A 35 -4.39 5.45 5.87
N LYS A 36 -3.38 6.30 5.83
CA LYS A 36 -3.41 7.58 5.14
C LYS A 36 -2.94 7.39 3.70
N ILE A 37 -3.82 7.69 2.74
CA ILE A 37 -3.54 7.52 1.31
C ILE A 37 -3.23 8.90 0.72
N ILE A 38 -2.04 9.05 0.13
CA ILE A 38 -1.54 10.29 -0.47
C ILE A 38 -1.34 10.05 -1.96
N SER A 39 -1.91 10.89 -2.82
CA SER A 39 -1.66 10.87 -4.26
C SER A 39 -0.77 12.05 -4.65
N LYS A 40 0.31 11.80 -5.40
CA LYS A 40 1.19 12.83 -5.96
C LYS A 40 1.43 12.52 -7.44
N GLY A 41 0.77 13.26 -8.33
CA GLY A 41 0.89 13.04 -9.77
C GLY A 41 0.47 11.63 -10.18
N ASN A 42 1.41 10.85 -10.74
CA ASN A 42 1.20 9.44 -11.13
C ASN A 42 1.67 8.45 -10.05
N GLN A 43 1.84 8.88 -8.82
CA GLN A 43 2.26 8.05 -7.69
C GLN A 43 1.21 8.10 -6.59
N MET A 44 1.01 6.95 -5.92
CA MET A 44 0.23 6.85 -4.69
C MET A 44 1.10 6.29 -3.59
N TYR A 45 0.92 6.84 -2.40
CA TYR A 45 1.54 6.41 -1.17
C TYR A 45 0.48 6.03 -0.16
N VAL A 46 0.79 5.04 0.66
CA VAL A 46 -0.01 4.60 1.78
C VAL A 46 0.89 4.66 3.00
N GLU A 47 0.49 5.47 3.96
CA GLU A 47 1.16 5.64 5.25
C GLU A 47 0.31 5.02 6.34
N GLY A 48 0.96 4.41 7.32
CA GLY A 48 0.28 3.77 8.46
C GLY A 48 1.15 2.70 9.10
N GLU A 49 0.55 1.93 9.99
CA GLU A 49 1.23 0.86 10.69
C GLU A 49 1.20 -0.43 9.87
N PHE A 50 2.38 -0.83 9.35
CA PHE A 50 2.53 -2.03 8.53
C PHE A 50 3.12 -3.22 9.32
N SER A 51 2.93 -3.25 10.64
CA SER A 51 3.37 -4.33 11.53
C SER A 51 2.86 -5.72 11.12
N ASN A 52 1.73 -5.77 10.40
CA ASN A 52 1.17 -7.00 9.84
C ASN A 52 1.59 -7.21 8.37
N TYR A 53 2.49 -8.18 8.15
CA TYR A 53 3.00 -8.56 6.83
C TYR A 53 1.91 -8.91 5.80
N LYS A 54 0.82 -9.58 6.21
CA LYS A 54 -0.29 -9.92 5.30
C LYS A 54 -1.01 -8.65 4.81
N LYS A 55 -1.24 -7.69 5.70
CA LYS A 55 -1.86 -6.40 5.33
C LYS A 55 -0.95 -5.60 4.39
N ARG A 56 0.35 -5.56 4.71
CA ARG A 56 1.38 -4.94 3.88
C ARG A 56 1.40 -5.50 2.45
N ASN A 57 1.50 -6.82 2.31
CA ASN A 57 1.55 -7.46 0.99
C ASN A 57 0.28 -7.20 0.18
N LYS A 58 -0.88 -7.17 0.83
CA LYS A 58 -2.15 -6.84 0.16
C LYS A 58 -2.19 -5.38 -0.31
N ILE A 59 -1.68 -4.43 0.48
CA ILE A 59 -1.56 -3.02 0.07
C ILE A 59 -0.60 -2.89 -1.13
N ILE A 60 0.55 -3.57 -1.09
CA ILE A 60 1.51 -3.63 -2.19
C ILE A 60 0.86 -4.20 -3.46
N TYR A 61 0.09 -5.29 -3.34
CA TYR A 61 -0.63 -5.90 -4.45
C TYR A 61 -1.65 -4.94 -5.08
N ILE A 62 -2.43 -4.23 -4.24
CA ILE A 62 -3.43 -3.27 -4.73
C ILE A 62 -2.76 -2.08 -5.42
N LEU A 63 -1.69 -1.54 -4.83
CA LEU A 63 -0.94 -0.41 -5.37
C LEU A 63 -0.24 -0.76 -6.70
N SER A 64 0.33 -1.97 -6.81
CA SER A 64 0.93 -2.46 -8.06
C SER A 64 -0.11 -2.85 -9.11
N GLY A 65 -1.38 -2.90 -8.75
CA GLY A 65 -2.48 -3.25 -9.65
C GLY A 65 -2.51 -4.73 -10.03
N GLY A 66 -1.97 -5.60 -9.18
CA GLY A 66 -1.86 -7.04 -9.43
C GLY A 66 -0.61 -7.46 -10.22
N LYS A 67 0.32 -6.52 -10.47
CA LYS A 67 1.61 -6.82 -11.14
C LYS A 67 2.64 -7.48 -10.22
N ILE A 68 2.46 -7.39 -8.91
CA ILE A 68 3.27 -8.14 -7.93
C ILE A 68 2.46 -9.37 -7.57
N GLY A 69 2.38 -10.27 -8.54
CA GLY A 69 1.81 -11.60 -8.41
C GLY A 69 2.90 -12.65 -8.46
N GLU A 70 4.04 -12.42 -7.83
CA GLU A 70 5.00 -13.48 -7.52
C GLU A 70 5.68 -13.16 -6.19
N ASN A 71 5.60 -14.15 -5.32
CA ASN A 71 6.23 -14.19 -4.01
C ASN A 71 7.74 -14.29 -4.24
N ILE A 72 8.50 -13.30 -3.77
CA ILE A 72 9.94 -13.46 -3.51
C ILE A 72 10.09 -13.58 -2.00
#